data_AF-A0A016WAS3-F1
#
_entry.id   AF-A0A016WAS3-F1
#
_cell.length_a   1.000
_cell.length_b   1.000
_cell.length_c   1.000
_cell.angle_alpha   90.00
_cell.angle_beta   90.00
_cell.angle_gamma   90.00
#
_symmetry.space_group_name_H-M   'P 1'
#
loop_
_entity.id
_entity.type
_entity.pdbx_description
1 polymer ?
#
loop_
_entity_poly.entity_id
_entity_poly.type
_entity_poly.pdbx_seq_one_letter_code
_entity_poly.pdbx_strand_id
1 'polypeptide(L)'
;MQRPRSGATCIIEITLVNSLTHLKLPAINTGANTSTLGNFNYEFRPWSLVNDLEFYSVHFRKLTGKEIQKVFISGDNDVGGEAEPVQSHLTTRFSHLFANSFPDSHKLFDRLSLSEVNLMNGEVTNILDSSFAPKLNLILSHVPFAFPSYHDSGNFITTLEPDLILSAHDHKAYIHHLPRSNGAAINSTEFTAVFKPKLFTVGGDEPILELQTPTCSYRMGVYDVGYGFARIEYSGENEKFTVSFSVLWLASRFYALILYATLLGVGLLFLVIELVFLLFSKRLRYRRLPSV
;
A
#
# COMPACT_ATOMS: atom_id res chain seq x y z
N MET A 1 -5.40 -10.18 27.25
CA MET A 1 -4.62 -9.02 26.76
C MET A 1 -4.59 -9.10 25.24
N GLN A 2 -5.46 -8.34 24.56
CA GLN A 2 -5.42 -8.20 23.10
C GLN A 2 -4.12 -7.49 22.71
N ARG A 3 -3.38 -8.06 21.76
CA ARG A 3 -2.24 -7.39 21.14
C ARG A 3 -2.74 -6.10 20.47
N PRO A 4 -2.00 -4.98 20.55
CA PRO A 4 -2.34 -3.80 19.76
C PRO A 4 -2.27 -4.20 18.28
N ARG A 5 -3.40 -4.08 17.57
CA ARG A 5 -3.46 -4.27 16.12
C ARG A 5 -2.49 -3.28 15.49
N SER A 6 -1.51 -3.79 14.75
CA SER A 6 -0.66 -2.96 13.91
C SER A 6 -1.50 -2.46 12.74
N GLY A 7 -2.27 -1.39 12.96
CA GLY A 7 -3.09 -0.75 11.93
C GLY A 7 -2.20 -0.17 10.85
N ALA A 8 -1.97 -0.93 9.78
CA ALA A 8 -1.54 -0.38 8.53
C ALA A 8 -2.81 -0.07 7.73
N THR A 9 -3.21 1.20 7.73
CA THR A 9 -4.25 1.68 6.80
C THR A 9 -3.81 1.37 5.38
N CYS A 10 -4.67 0.68 4.63
CA CYS A 10 -4.41 0.42 3.22
C CYS A 10 -4.98 1.60 2.43
N ILE A 11 -4.11 2.43 1.89
CA ILE A 11 -4.48 3.49 0.96
C ILE A 11 -4.04 3.03 -0.42
N ILE A 12 -5.00 2.65 -1.27
CA ILE A 12 -4.73 2.49 -2.70
C ILE A 12 -4.76 3.89 -3.31
N GLU A 13 -3.60 4.51 -3.52
CA GLU A 13 -3.49 5.77 -4.23
C GLU A 13 -3.39 5.53 -5.73
N ILE A 14 -4.40 5.97 -6.47
CA ILE A 14 -4.34 6.01 -7.93
C ILE A 14 -3.94 7.42 -8.34
N THR A 15 -2.66 7.57 -8.69
CA THR A 15 -2.13 8.82 -9.24
C THR A 15 -2.26 8.82 -10.76
N LEU A 16 -3.10 9.70 -11.29
CA LEU A 16 -3.30 9.86 -12.74
C LEU A 16 -2.46 11.06 -13.23
N VAL A 17 -1.44 10.78 -14.04
CA VAL A 17 -0.44 11.78 -14.47
C VAL A 17 -0.71 12.22 -15.91
N ASN A 18 -0.94 13.52 -16.11
CA ASN A 18 -1.26 14.13 -17.41
C ASN A 18 -0.07 14.25 -18.40
N SER A 19 1.17 14.08 -17.94
CA SER A 19 2.39 14.17 -18.76
C SER A 19 3.60 13.88 -17.89
N LEU A 20 4.62 13.19 -18.42
CA LEU A 20 5.90 12.88 -17.75
C LEU A 20 6.70 14.11 -17.30
N THR A 21 6.22 15.33 -17.57
CA THR A 21 6.90 16.59 -17.23
C THR A 21 6.79 17.02 -15.77
N HIS A 22 5.91 16.43 -14.95
CA HIS A 22 5.65 16.90 -13.57
C HIS A 22 5.92 15.91 -12.44
N LEU A 23 6.40 14.69 -12.72
CA LEU A 23 6.90 13.77 -11.70
C LEU A 23 8.31 14.21 -11.24
N LYS A 24 8.39 15.32 -10.49
CA LYS A 24 9.49 15.50 -9.53
C LYS A 24 9.17 14.63 -8.32
N LEU A 25 9.56 13.36 -8.39
CA LEU A 25 9.80 12.60 -7.16
C LEU A 25 10.71 13.47 -6.27
N PRO A 26 10.40 13.65 -4.97
CA PRO A 26 11.29 14.39 -4.09
C PRO A 26 12.66 13.72 -4.18
N ALA A 27 13.62 14.47 -4.71
CA ALA A 27 15.01 14.04 -4.76
C ALA A 27 15.39 13.62 -3.34
N ILE A 28 15.87 12.39 -3.19
CA ILE A 28 16.53 11.95 -1.97
C ILE A 28 17.79 12.82 -1.89
N ASN A 29 17.69 13.94 -1.18
CA ASN A 29 18.82 14.80 -0.88
C ASN A 29 19.76 14.01 0.04
N THR A 30 20.71 13.30 -0.57
CA THR A 30 21.94 12.84 0.09
C THR A 30 22.84 14.06 0.26
N GLY A 31 22.48 14.94 1.19
CA GLY A 31 23.23 16.15 1.48
C GLY A 31 23.23 16.39 2.97
N ALA A 32 24.27 15.91 3.64
CA ALA A 32 24.62 16.35 4.98
C ALA A 32 24.82 17.88 4.94
N ASN A 33 23.97 18.62 5.65
CA ASN A 33 24.34 19.93 6.19
C ASN A 33 23.48 20.24 7.42
N THR A 34 24.20 20.63 8.46
CA THR A 34 23.79 20.91 9.83
C THR A 34 22.94 22.17 9.99
N SER A 35 22.21 22.20 11.12
CA SER A 35 21.47 23.34 11.73
C SER A 35 20.13 23.67 11.06
N THR A 36 18.97 23.61 11.72
CA THR A 36 18.63 24.04 13.08
C THR A 36 17.62 23.07 13.71
N LEU A 37 17.92 22.56 14.92
CA LEU A 37 16.99 21.77 15.72
C LEU A 37 15.87 22.69 16.24
N GLY A 38 14.68 22.59 15.64
CA GLY A 38 13.44 22.92 16.35
C GLY A 38 13.15 21.80 17.34
N ASN A 39 13.08 22.15 18.63
CA ASN A 39 12.70 21.22 19.70
C ASN A 39 11.32 20.61 19.41
N PHE A 40 11.29 19.33 19.01
CA PHE A 40 10.07 18.53 18.95
C PHE A 40 9.99 17.66 20.21
N ASN A 41 9.14 18.05 21.14
CA ASN A 41 8.71 17.19 22.23
C ASN A 41 7.83 16.07 21.63
N TYR A 42 8.38 14.87 21.53
CA TYR A 42 7.60 13.66 21.30
C TYR A 42 6.91 13.27 22.61
N GLU A 43 5.66 13.71 22.77
CA GLU A 43 4.80 13.22 23.84
C GLU A 43 4.30 11.82 23.44
N PHE A 44 4.77 10.79 24.14
CA PHE A 44 4.36 9.41 23.92
C PHE A 44 2.90 9.25 24.41
N ARG A 45 1.94 9.33 23.50
CA ARG A 45 0.51 9.12 23.81
C ARG A 45 0.15 7.64 23.68
N PRO A 46 -0.68 7.07 24.59
CA PRO A 46 -1.15 5.69 24.48
C PRO A 46 -1.96 5.46 23.19
N TRP A 47 -1.78 4.30 22.60
CA TRP A 47 -2.34 3.90 21.30
C TRP A 47 -3.85 3.65 21.38
N SER A 48 -4.64 4.55 20.80
CA SER A 48 -6.07 4.36 20.53
C SER A 48 -6.31 4.52 19.04
N LEU A 49 -7.08 3.60 18.44
CA LEU A 49 -7.43 3.53 17.01
C LEU A 49 -7.95 4.85 16.41
N VAL A 50 -8.46 5.74 17.25
CA VAL A 50 -8.96 7.09 16.89
C VAL A 50 -7.84 8.00 16.38
N ASN A 51 -6.63 7.90 16.93
CA ASN A 51 -5.51 8.78 16.60
C ASN A 51 -4.70 8.32 15.37
N ASP A 52 -4.74 7.03 15.04
CA ASP A 52 -3.86 6.46 14.00
C ASP A 52 -4.27 6.92 12.60
N LEU A 53 -5.54 6.76 12.22
CA LEU A 53 -6.03 7.13 10.87
C LEU A 53 -5.87 8.64 10.58
N GLU A 54 -6.10 9.47 11.60
CA GLU A 54 -5.92 10.93 11.53
C GLU A 54 -4.44 11.30 11.37
N PHE A 55 -3.56 10.68 12.16
CA PHE A 55 -2.12 10.82 12.04
C PHE A 55 -1.63 10.40 10.66
N TYR A 56 -2.12 9.26 10.15
CA TYR A 56 -1.82 8.78 8.81
C TYR A 56 -2.29 9.77 7.74
N SER A 57 -3.51 10.30 7.83
CA SER A 57 -4.05 11.25 6.86
C SER A 57 -3.18 12.52 6.75
N VAL A 58 -2.74 13.08 7.88
CA VAL A 58 -1.88 14.26 7.93
C VAL A 58 -0.50 13.97 7.34
N HIS A 59 0.10 12.84 7.71
CA HIS A 59 1.43 12.46 7.22
C HIS A 59 1.41 12.13 5.72
N PHE A 60 0.37 11.44 5.26
CA PHE A 60 0.18 11.05 3.87
C PHE A 60 -0.01 12.26 2.95
N ARG A 61 -0.84 13.23 3.35
CA ARG A 61 -1.00 14.51 2.62
C ARG A 61 0.30 15.28 2.45
N LYS A 62 1.23 15.15 3.40
CA LYS A 62 2.55 15.80 3.34
C LYS A 62 3.51 15.13 2.36
N LEU A 63 3.41 13.82 2.17
CA LEU A 63 4.29 13.05 1.28
C LEU A 63 3.89 13.14 -0.20
N THR A 64 2.58 13.21 -0.46
CA THR A 64 1.98 13.07 -1.81
C THR A 64 1.70 14.41 -2.50
N GLY A 65 1.84 15.54 -1.81
CA GLY A 65 1.52 16.87 -2.36
C GLY A 65 0.01 17.09 -2.57
N LYS A 66 -0.40 18.34 -2.76
CA LYS A 66 -1.83 18.72 -2.99
C LYS A 66 -2.27 18.64 -4.45
N GLU A 67 -1.33 18.59 -5.38
CA GLU A 67 -1.58 18.74 -6.82
C GLU A 67 -1.86 17.40 -7.53
N ILE A 68 -1.89 16.29 -6.78
CA ILE A 68 -2.13 14.95 -7.32
C ILE A 68 -3.53 14.49 -6.92
N GLN A 69 -4.28 14.03 -7.91
CA GLN A 69 -5.62 13.49 -7.80
C GLN A 69 -5.56 12.10 -7.17
N LYS A 70 -6.40 11.88 -6.17
CA LYS A 70 -6.41 10.68 -5.34
C LYS A 70 -7.81 10.10 -5.28
N VAL A 71 -7.84 8.78 -5.38
CA VAL A 71 -9.00 7.97 -5.00
C VAL A 71 -8.55 7.14 -3.82
N PHE A 72 -9.36 7.06 -2.79
CA PHE A 72 -9.15 6.28 -1.59
C PHE A 72 -10.26 5.25 -1.51
N ILE A 73 -9.88 4.01 -1.21
CA ILE A 73 -10.79 2.93 -0.83
C ILE A 73 -10.34 2.38 0.52
N SER A 74 -11.28 1.86 1.31
CA SER A 74 -10.94 1.32 2.63
C SER A 74 -10.48 -0.14 2.55
N GLY A 75 -9.47 -0.50 3.34
CA GLY A 75 -9.09 -1.89 3.57
C GLY A 75 -9.67 -2.48 4.85
N ASP A 76 -9.43 -3.77 5.06
CA ASP A 76 -9.79 -4.52 6.26
C ASP A 76 -9.29 -3.87 7.56
N ASN A 77 -8.07 -3.35 7.56
CA ASN A 77 -7.47 -2.65 8.71
C ASN A 77 -8.15 -1.31 9.04
N ASP A 78 -8.94 -0.75 8.13
CA ASP A 78 -9.58 0.54 8.29
C ASP A 78 -11.03 0.42 8.77
N VAL A 79 -11.74 -0.62 8.30
CA VAL A 79 -13.19 -0.78 8.52
C VAL A 79 -13.62 -2.12 9.11
N GLY A 80 -12.68 -3.05 9.33
CA GLY A 80 -12.96 -4.46 9.61
C GLY A 80 -13.17 -5.27 8.33
N GLY A 81 -13.52 -6.55 8.45
CA GLY A 81 -13.81 -7.42 7.30
C GLY A 81 -13.00 -8.72 7.24
N GLU A 82 -11.94 -8.86 8.04
CA GLU A 82 -11.14 -10.10 8.11
C GLU A 82 -11.64 -11.03 9.23
N ALA A 83 -11.38 -10.68 10.49
CA ALA A 83 -11.82 -11.46 11.66
C ALA A 83 -13.14 -10.97 12.25
N GLU A 84 -13.58 -9.77 11.86
CA GLU A 84 -14.82 -9.13 12.29
C GLU A 84 -15.60 -8.63 11.07
N PRO A 85 -16.92 -8.45 11.19
CA PRO A 85 -17.68 -7.81 10.12
C PRO A 85 -17.23 -6.34 9.92
N VAL A 86 -17.40 -5.85 8.70
CA VAL A 86 -17.25 -4.42 8.39
C VAL A 86 -18.21 -3.59 9.24
N GLN A 87 -17.71 -2.50 9.84
CA GLN A 87 -18.49 -1.66 10.75
C GLN A 87 -18.84 -0.31 10.11
N SER A 88 -20.13 0.01 10.03
CA SER A 88 -20.65 1.21 9.35
C SER A 88 -20.12 2.54 9.89
N HIS A 89 -19.84 2.62 11.20
CA HIS A 89 -19.27 3.83 11.77
C HIS A 89 -17.80 4.05 11.38
N LEU A 90 -17.06 2.97 11.06
CA LEU A 90 -15.68 3.04 10.59
C LEU A 90 -15.62 3.41 9.11
N THR A 91 -16.52 2.86 8.28
CA THR A 91 -16.64 3.25 6.86
C THR A 91 -16.99 4.73 6.74
N THR A 92 -17.97 5.21 7.52
CA THR A 92 -18.35 6.64 7.59
C THR A 92 -17.17 7.52 8.01
N ARG A 93 -16.40 7.10 9.02
CA ARG A 93 -15.21 7.83 9.46
C ARG A 93 -14.14 7.88 8.36
N PHE A 94 -13.90 6.76 7.67
CA PHE A 94 -12.94 6.70 6.57
C PHE A 94 -13.30 7.70 5.46
N SER A 95 -14.56 7.68 4.99
CA SER A 95 -15.03 8.57 3.91
C SER A 95 -14.95 10.06 4.28
N HIS A 96 -15.09 10.40 5.57
CA HIS A 96 -14.92 11.79 6.02
C HIS A 96 -13.46 12.25 6.02
N LEU A 97 -12.50 11.36 6.24
CA LEU A 97 -11.08 11.70 6.33
C LEU A 97 -10.35 11.63 4.99
N PHE A 98 -10.84 10.78 4.10
CA PHE A 98 -10.26 10.49 2.80
C PHE A 98 -11.24 10.85 1.69
N ALA A 99 -11.22 12.13 1.30
CA ALA A 99 -12.01 12.61 0.19
C ALA A 99 -11.33 12.31 -1.15
N ASN A 100 -12.07 11.68 -2.06
CA ASN A 100 -11.64 11.48 -3.43
C ASN A 100 -11.59 12.80 -4.20
N SER A 101 -10.65 12.90 -5.14
CA SER A 101 -10.44 14.09 -5.96
C SER A 101 -10.17 13.69 -7.40
N PHE A 102 -10.78 14.41 -8.33
CA PHE A 102 -10.73 14.14 -9.77
C PHE A 102 -10.29 15.39 -10.54
N PRO A 103 -9.75 15.27 -11.76
CA PRO A 103 -9.49 16.43 -12.60
C PRO A 103 -10.82 16.97 -13.17
N ASP A 104 -10.91 18.29 -13.36
CA ASP A 104 -12.12 18.96 -13.88
C ASP A 104 -12.45 18.55 -15.32
N SER A 105 -11.44 18.21 -16.12
CA SER A 105 -11.62 17.69 -17.49
C SER A 105 -10.39 16.91 -17.94
N HIS A 106 -10.56 15.69 -18.44
CA HIS A 106 -9.48 14.94 -19.06
C HIS A 106 -10.00 13.84 -20.00
N LYS A 107 -9.51 13.82 -21.25
CA LYS A 107 -10.02 12.94 -22.33
C LYS A 107 -10.06 11.45 -21.98
N LEU A 108 -9.12 10.97 -21.16
CA LEU A 108 -9.16 9.58 -20.70
C LEU A 108 -10.21 9.39 -19.61
N PHE A 109 -10.32 10.34 -18.69
CA PHE A 109 -11.27 10.30 -17.58
C PHE A 109 -12.71 10.26 -18.08
N ASP A 110 -13.00 11.00 -19.14
CA ASP A 110 -14.29 10.99 -19.81
C ASP A 110 -14.68 9.59 -20.33
N ARG A 111 -13.73 8.67 -20.46
CA ARG A 111 -13.91 7.28 -20.91
C ARG A 111 -13.71 6.24 -19.80
N LEU A 112 -13.48 6.66 -18.56
CA LEU A 112 -13.33 5.75 -17.41
C LEU A 112 -14.64 5.67 -16.64
N SER A 113 -15.13 4.45 -16.40
CA SER A 113 -16.10 4.20 -15.34
C SER A 113 -15.35 3.60 -14.16
N LEU A 114 -15.46 4.21 -12.99
CA LEU A 114 -14.74 3.82 -11.78
C LEU A 114 -15.74 3.41 -10.69
N SER A 115 -15.61 2.19 -10.19
CA SER A 115 -16.38 1.71 -9.05
C SER A 115 -15.48 1.12 -7.99
N GLU A 116 -15.79 1.38 -6.72
CA GLU A 116 -15.25 0.64 -5.59
C GLU A 116 -16.17 -0.54 -5.30
N VAL A 117 -15.59 -1.73 -5.15
CA VAL A 117 -16.28 -2.92 -4.67
C VAL A 117 -15.63 -3.35 -3.36
N ASN A 118 -16.38 -3.30 -2.28
CA ASN A 118 -15.94 -3.82 -1.00
C ASN A 118 -16.43 -5.26 -0.86
N LEU A 119 -15.58 -6.22 -1.26
CA LEU A 119 -15.93 -7.64 -1.17
C LEU A 119 -16.22 -8.10 0.27
N MET A 120 -15.69 -7.41 1.29
CA MET A 120 -15.83 -7.79 2.71
C MET A 120 -17.27 -7.62 3.23
N ASN A 121 -18.07 -6.74 2.61
CA ASN A 121 -19.48 -6.52 2.96
C ASN A 121 -20.43 -6.55 1.75
N GLY A 122 -19.90 -6.69 0.54
CA GLY A 122 -20.66 -6.72 -0.71
C GLY A 122 -21.17 -5.37 -1.20
N GLU A 123 -20.73 -4.25 -0.62
CA GLU A 123 -21.12 -2.92 -1.05
C GLU A 123 -20.41 -2.51 -2.34
N VAL A 124 -21.13 -1.78 -3.20
CA VAL A 124 -20.60 -1.19 -4.43
C VAL A 124 -20.86 0.31 -4.41
N THR A 125 -19.81 1.09 -4.60
CA THR A 125 -19.88 2.54 -4.70
C THR A 125 -19.44 2.96 -6.10
N ASN A 126 -20.35 3.57 -6.86
CA ASN A 126 -19.98 4.21 -8.11
C ASN A 126 -19.25 5.53 -7.80
N ILE A 127 -18.01 5.64 -8.24
CA ILE A 127 -17.14 6.80 -8.01
C ILE A 127 -17.19 7.75 -9.20
N LEU A 128 -17.17 7.19 -10.41
CA LEU A 128 -17.25 7.91 -11.67
C LEU A 128 -17.98 7.05 -12.69
N ASP A 129 -18.88 7.63 -13.46
CA ASP A 129 -19.53 6.94 -14.57
C ASP A 129 -19.27 7.69 -15.88
N SER A 130 -18.80 6.96 -16.89
CA SER A 130 -18.49 7.51 -18.21
C SER A 130 -19.63 7.25 -19.17
N SER A 131 -20.14 8.31 -19.79
CA SER A 131 -21.13 8.22 -20.88
C SER A 131 -20.50 8.02 -22.27
N PHE A 132 -19.17 8.04 -22.41
CA PHE A 132 -18.49 7.93 -23.70
C PHE A 132 -18.18 6.49 -24.07
N ALA A 133 -18.40 6.12 -25.34
CA ALA A 133 -17.99 4.83 -25.89
C ALA A 133 -16.77 4.99 -26.83
N PRO A 134 -15.83 4.02 -26.85
CA PRO A 134 -15.68 2.93 -25.87
C PRO A 134 -15.30 3.48 -24.48
N LYS A 135 -15.75 2.77 -23.45
CA LYS A 135 -15.42 3.01 -22.04
C LYS A 135 -14.56 1.88 -21.47
N LEU A 136 -13.78 2.20 -20.45
CA LEU A 136 -13.06 1.23 -19.64
C LEU A 136 -13.72 1.14 -18.26
N ASN A 137 -14.23 -0.04 -17.91
CA ASN A 137 -14.80 -0.32 -16.59
C ASN A 137 -13.68 -0.73 -15.62
N LEU A 138 -13.27 0.20 -14.76
CA LEU A 138 -12.24 0.04 -13.74
C LEU A 138 -12.87 -0.21 -12.37
N ILE A 139 -12.55 -1.35 -11.75
CA ILE A 139 -12.92 -1.68 -10.37
C ILE A 139 -11.73 -1.50 -9.44
N LEU A 140 -11.99 -0.88 -8.30
CA LEU A 140 -11.09 -0.82 -7.16
C LEU A 140 -11.61 -1.73 -6.06
N SER A 141 -10.75 -2.61 -5.54
CA SER A 141 -11.11 -3.49 -4.43
C SER A 141 -9.90 -3.70 -3.55
N HIS A 142 -10.07 -3.72 -2.23
CA HIS A 142 -8.95 -4.10 -1.36
C HIS A 142 -8.65 -5.59 -1.49
N VAL A 143 -9.69 -6.42 -1.37
CA VAL A 143 -9.61 -7.88 -1.47
C VAL A 143 -9.58 -8.29 -2.95
N PRO A 144 -8.69 -9.21 -3.35
CA PRO A 144 -8.59 -9.63 -4.75
C PRO A 144 -9.78 -10.51 -5.19
N PHE A 145 -10.23 -10.31 -6.43
CA PHE A 145 -11.31 -11.08 -7.04
C PHE A 145 -10.87 -12.49 -7.43
N ALA A 146 -9.58 -12.65 -7.73
CA ALA A 146 -8.97 -13.90 -8.19
C ALA A 146 -9.01 -15.05 -7.18
N PHE A 147 -9.37 -14.79 -5.92
CA PHE A 147 -9.34 -15.76 -4.84
C PHE A 147 -10.76 -15.96 -4.24
N PRO A 148 -11.53 -16.94 -4.76
CA PRO A 148 -12.90 -17.20 -4.31
C PRO A 148 -13.02 -17.58 -2.83
N SER A 149 -11.92 -17.96 -2.20
CA SER A 149 -11.87 -18.29 -0.77
C SER A 149 -12.18 -17.10 0.13
N TYR A 150 -11.97 -15.87 -0.34
CA TYR A 150 -12.36 -14.68 0.40
C TYR A 150 -13.84 -14.39 0.22
N HIS A 151 -14.29 -14.22 -1.03
CA HIS A 151 -15.70 -13.96 -1.36
C HIS A 151 -16.02 -14.46 -2.78
N ASP A 152 -17.29 -14.81 -3.02
CA ASP A 152 -17.77 -15.14 -4.37
C ASP A 152 -17.89 -13.86 -5.21
N SER A 153 -16.87 -13.61 -6.02
CA SER A 153 -16.76 -12.45 -6.90
C SER A 153 -17.59 -12.58 -8.19
N GLY A 154 -18.18 -13.76 -8.46
CA GLY A 154 -18.85 -14.06 -9.73
C GLY A 154 -20.03 -13.14 -10.02
N ASN A 155 -20.84 -12.82 -9.00
CA ASN A 155 -21.97 -11.90 -9.15
C ASN A 155 -21.53 -10.46 -9.49
N PHE A 156 -20.38 -10.02 -8.97
CA PHE A 156 -19.85 -8.70 -9.29
C PHE A 156 -19.28 -8.66 -10.70
N ILE A 157 -18.61 -9.73 -11.13
CA ILE A 157 -18.10 -9.84 -12.50
C ILE A 157 -19.25 -9.80 -13.51
N THR A 158 -20.33 -10.54 -13.27
CA THR A 158 -21.48 -10.57 -14.18
C THR A 158 -22.29 -9.27 -14.18
N THR A 159 -22.38 -8.59 -13.04
CA THR A 159 -23.20 -7.38 -12.90
C THR A 159 -22.46 -6.11 -13.33
N LEU A 160 -21.17 -6.01 -13.01
CA LEU A 160 -20.37 -4.80 -13.23
C LEU A 160 -19.56 -4.86 -14.52
N GLU A 161 -19.41 -6.04 -15.13
CA GLU A 161 -18.67 -6.27 -16.38
C GLU A 161 -17.31 -5.56 -16.39
N PRO A 162 -16.41 -5.82 -15.41
CA PRO A 162 -15.13 -5.13 -15.32
C PRO A 162 -14.23 -5.44 -16.51
N ASP A 163 -13.35 -4.49 -16.82
CA ASP A 163 -12.25 -4.69 -17.77
C ASP A 163 -10.90 -4.76 -17.04
N LEU A 164 -10.76 -3.94 -16.01
CA LEU A 164 -9.56 -3.82 -15.20
C LEU A 164 -9.95 -3.77 -13.72
N ILE A 165 -9.27 -4.55 -12.89
CA ILE A 165 -9.41 -4.55 -11.44
C ILE A 165 -8.06 -4.20 -10.83
N LEU A 166 -8.03 -3.27 -9.87
CA LEU A 166 -6.85 -2.99 -9.06
C LEU A 166 -7.11 -3.46 -7.63
N SER A 167 -6.23 -4.32 -7.12
CA SER A 167 -6.40 -4.93 -5.79
C SER A 167 -5.13 -5.02 -4.94
N ALA A 168 -5.29 -5.45 -3.68
CA ALA A 168 -4.21 -5.54 -2.70
C ALA A 168 -4.45 -6.71 -1.71
N HIS A 169 -4.46 -6.43 -0.41
CA HIS A 169 -4.67 -7.38 0.70
C HIS A 169 -3.55 -8.39 0.97
N ASP A 170 -3.19 -9.30 0.05
CA ASP A 170 -2.28 -10.44 0.36
C ASP A 170 -0.79 -10.06 0.51
N HIS A 171 -0.47 -8.76 0.45
CA HIS A 171 0.89 -8.22 0.54
C HIS A 171 1.84 -8.72 -0.55
N LYS A 172 1.31 -9.28 -1.64
CA LYS A 172 2.06 -9.81 -2.78
C LYS A 172 1.62 -9.14 -4.07
N ALA A 173 2.50 -9.17 -5.06
CA ALA A 173 2.21 -8.68 -6.39
C ALA A 173 1.79 -9.86 -7.28
N TYR A 174 0.62 -9.77 -7.90
CA TYR A 174 0.14 -10.75 -8.86
C TYR A 174 -0.51 -10.08 -10.06
N ILE A 175 -0.50 -10.80 -11.17
CA ILE A 175 -1.25 -10.47 -12.38
C ILE A 175 -2.20 -11.63 -12.62
N HIS A 176 -3.49 -11.35 -12.54
CA HIS A 176 -4.53 -12.34 -12.77
C HIS A 176 -5.28 -12.02 -14.05
N HIS A 177 -5.56 -13.06 -14.83
CA HIS A 177 -6.52 -13.01 -15.92
C HIS A 177 -7.74 -13.82 -15.48
N LEU A 178 -8.83 -13.10 -15.21
CA LEU A 178 -10.10 -13.69 -14.82
C LEU A 178 -10.97 -13.88 -16.07
N PRO A 179 -11.68 -15.00 -16.17
CA PRO A 179 -12.61 -15.20 -17.27
C PRO A 179 -13.85 -14.30 -17.09
N ARG A 180 -14.41 -13.84 -18.22
CA ARG A 180 -15.68 -13.11 -18.23
C ARG A 180 -16.89 -14.02 -17.96
N SER A 181 -16.74 -15.33 -18.12
CA SER A 181 -17.77 -16.33 -17.86
C SER A 181 -17.39 -17.21 -16.66
N ASN A 182 -18.41 -17.53 -15.85
CA ASN A 182 -18.23 -18.38 -14.67
C ASN A 182 -17.72 -19.79 -15.06
N GLY A 183 -16.78 -20.32 -14.26
CA GLY A 183 -16.31 -21.70 -14.35
C GLY A 183 -15.03 -21.93 -15.15
N ALA A 184 -14.49 -20.92 -15.81
CA ALA A 184 -13.15 -21.01 -16.41
C ALA A 184 -12.04 -20.79 -15.36
N ALA A 185 -10.86 -21.33 -15.63
CA ALA A 185 -9.72 -21.22 -14.73
C ALA A 185 -9.14 -19.81 -14.72
N ILE A 186 -8.80 -19.32 -13.53
CA ILE A 186 -8.09 -18.05 -13.34
C ILE A 186 -6.60 -18.29 -13.58
N ASN A 187 -5.99 -17.49 -14.46
CA ASN A 187 -4.55 -17.56 -14.70
C ASN A 187 -3.83 -16.50 -13.87
N SER A 188 -3.09 -16.95 -12.85
CA SER A 188 -2.38 -16.09 -11.90
C SER A 188 -0.88 -16.22 -12.09
N THR A 189 -0.22 -15.10 -12.34
CA THR A 189 1.25 -15.04 -12.40
C THR A 189 1.77 -14.17 -11.27
N GLU A 190 2.61 -14.75 -10.42
CA GLU A 190 3.32 -13.98 -9.40
C GLU A 190 4.24 -12.94 -10.06
N PHE A 191 4.20 -11.71 -9.59
CA PHE A 191 4.91 -10.58 -10.15
C PHE A 191 5.94 -10.01 -9.17
N THR A 192 6.56 -10.86 -8.36
CA THR A 192 7.56 -10.47 -7.36
C THR A 192 8.93 -10.20 -7.98
N ALA A 193 9.62 -9.14 -7.52
CA ALA A 193 10.97 -8.76 -7.94
C ALA A 193 11.18 -8.54 -9.46
N VAL A 194 10.11 -8.30 -10.21
CA VAL A 194 10.18 -7.92 -11.63
C VAL A 194 10.31 -6.40 -11.74
N PHE A 195 11.40 -5.92 -12.35
CA PHE A 195 11.67 -4.49 -12.53
C PHE A 195 11.22 -3.95 -13.89
N LYS A 196 10.73 -4.81 -14.79
CA LYS A 196 10.27 -4.41 -16.13
C LYS A 196 8.75 -4.29 -16.16
N PRO A 197 8.21 -3.19 -16.69
CA PRO A 197 6.78 -3.07 -16.91
C PRO A 197 6.27 -4.16 -17.86
N LYS A 198 5.07 -4.68 -17.59
CA LYS A 198 4.32 -5.52 -18.52
C LYS A 198 3.22 -4.71 -19.17
N LEU A 199 2.98 -4.95 -20.45
CA LEU A 199 1.96 -4.28 -21.25
C LEU A 199 0.80 -5.26 -21.52
N PHE A 200 -0.42 -4.76 -21.36
CA PHE A 200 -1.65 -5.51 -21.56
C PHE A 200 -2.62 -4.71 -22.43
N THR A 201 -3.44 -5.41 -23.21
CA THR A 201 -4.65 -4.86 -23.82
C THR A 201 -5.82 -5.20 -22.90
N VAL A 202 -6.73 -4.24 -22.67
CA VAL A 202 -7.91 -4.44 -21.82
C VAL A 202 -9.16 -3.90 -22.53
N GLY A 203 -10.33 -4.39 -22.12
CA GLY A 203 -11.62 -4.03 -22.71
C GLY A 203 -12.10 -4.97 -23.81
N GLY A 204 -13.38 -4.86 -24.16
CA GLY A 204 -14.01 -5.71 -25.18
C GLY A 204 -13.97 -7.20 -24.80
N ASP A 205 -13.55 -8.05 -25.74
CA ASP A 205 -13.50 -9.51 -25.54
C ASP A 205 -12.26 -10.00 -24.79
N GLU A 206 -11.33 -9.11 -24.41
CA GLU A 206 -10.15 -9.49 -23.64
C GLU A 206 -10.56 -10.02 -22.25
N PRO A 207 -9.83 -10.99 -21.67
CA PRO A 207 -10.03 -11.41 -20.29
C PRO A 207 -9.93 -10.24 -19.31
N ILE A 208 -10.63 -10.35 -18.19
CA ILE A 208 -10.59 -9.32 -17.15
C ILE A 208 -9.18 -9.34 -16.54
N LEU A 209 -8.52 -8.18 -16.56
CA LEU A 209 -7.19 -8.04 -15.98
C LEU A 209 -7.32 -7.58 -14.53
N GLU A 210 -6.83 -8.37 -13.58
CA GLU A 210 -6.66 -7.92 -12.19
C GLU A 210 -5.18 -7.76 -11.86
N LEU A 211 -4.83 -6.56 -11.41
CA LEU A 211 -3.48 -6.18 -11.00
C LEU A 211 -3.46 -6.04 -9.48
N GLN A 212 -2.91 -7.06 -8.82
CA GLN A 212 -2.75 -7.07 -7.37
C GLN A 212 -1.42 -6.44 -6.99
N THR A 213 -1.47 -5.47 -6.08
CA THR A 213 -0.32 -4.69 -5.65
C THR A 213 0.20 -5.17 -4.29
N PRO A 214 1.53 -5.19 -4.08
CA PRO A 214 2.08 -5.57 -2.79
C PRO A 214 1.85 -4.46 -1.76
N THR A 215 2.05 -4.78 -0.48
CA THR A 215 2.02 -3.75 0.56
C THR A 215 3.21 -2.81 0.45
N CYS A 216 3.01 -1.52 0.73
CA CYS A 216 4.10 -0.56 0.87
C CYS A 216 4.67 -0.52 2.30
N SER A 217 4.10 -1.30 3.23
CA SER A 217 4.42 -1.27 4.66
C SER A 217 5.18 -2.52 5.09
N TYR A 218 6.46 -2.36 5.44
CA TYR A 218 7.27 -3.42 6.05
C TYR A 218 6.68 -3.94 7.38
N ARG A 219 5.77 -3.20 8.02
CA ARG A 219 5.11 -3.63 9.26
C ARG A 219 4.21 -4.85 9.06
N MET A 220 3.87 -5.17 7.82
CA MET A 220 3.10 -6.37 7.46
C MET A 220 3.94 -7.64 7.42
N GLY A 221 5.24 -7.57 7.74
CA GLY A 221 6.08 -8.76 7.91
C GLY A 221 6.62 -9.37 6.62
N VAL A 222 6.48 -8.70 5.47
CA VAL A 222 6.96 -9.19 4.17
C VAL A 222 8.19 -8.41 3.69
N TYR A 223 9.14 -9.12 3.06
CA TYR A 223 10.37 -8.50 2.56
C TYR A 223 10.15 -7.63 1.33
N ASP A 224 9.32 -8.11 0.41
CA ASP A 224 9.03 -7.46 -0.86
C ASP A 224 7.88 -6.48 -0.68
N VAL A 225 8.23 -5.20 -0.54
CA VAL A 225 7.28 -4.10 -0.37
C VAL A 225 7.41 -3.12 -1.53
N GLY A 226 6.31 -2.51 -1.94
CA GLY A 226 6.30 -1.68 -3.14
C GLY A 226 5.05 -0.84 -3.31
N TYR A 227 5.05 -0.01 -4.34
CA TYR A 227 3.86 0.65 -4.87
C TYR A 227 3.55 0.09 -6.25
N GLY A 228 2.29 -0.27 -6.49
CA GLY A 228 1.83 -0.56 -7.85
C GLY A 228 1.86 0.71 -8.71
N PHE A 229 2.33 0.58 -9.95
CA PHE A 229 2.31 1.66 -10.92
C PHE A 229 1.65 1.17 -12.21
N ALA A 230 0.45 1.69 -12.48
CA ALA A 230 -0.30 1.39 -13.70
C ALA A 230 -0.42 2.66 -14.55
N ARG A 231 -0.13 2.53 -15.85
CA ARG A 231 -0.35 3.57 -16.86
C ARG A 231 -1.40 3.07 -17.83
N ILE A 232 -2.51 3.78 -17.91
CA ILE A 232 -3.62 3.46 -18.82
C ILE A 232 -3.56 4.43 -20.00
N GLU A 233 -3.61 3.89 -21.21
CA GLU A 233 -3.65 4.67 -22.45
C GLU A 233 -4.83 4.21 -23.31
N TYR A 234 -5.42 5.14 -24.04
CA TYR A 234 -6.45 4.86 -25.03
C TYR A 234 -5.90 5.17 -26.43
N SER A 235 -5.92 4.18 -27.34
CA SER A 235 -5.58 4.37 -28.75
C SER A 235 -6.86 4.56 -29.56
N GLY A 236 -7.06 5.77 -30.08
CA GLY A 236 -8.23 6.09 -30.90
C GLY A 236 -8.23 5.40 -32.27
N GLU A 237 -7.07 4.99 -32.79
CA GLU A 237 -6.97 4.29 -34.09
C GLU A 237 -7.48 2.84 -34.01
N ASN A 238 -7.23 2.18 -32.88
CA ASN A 238 -7.61 0.78 -32.66
C ASN A 238 -8.80 0.62 -31.70
N GLU A 239 -9.34 1.73 -31.21
CA GLU A 239 -10.40 1.80 -30.18
C GLU A 239 -10.14 0.89 -28.98
N LYS A 240 -8.87 0.79 -28.56
CA LYS A 240 -8.41 -0.14 -27.52
C LYS A 240 -7.71 0.59 -26.38
N PHE A 241 -7.89 0.06 -25.18
CA PHE A 241 -7.15 0.47 -24.00
C PHE A 241 -5.93 -0.43 -23.80
N THR A 242 -4.81 0.19 -23.44
CA THR A 242 -3.61 -0.52 -23.02
C THR A 242 -3.23 -0.13 -21.60
N VAL A 243 -2.75 -1.10 -20.85
CA VAL A 243 -2.31 -0.92 -19.46
C VAL A 243 -0.87 -1.38 -19.36
N SER A 244 0.03 -0.47 -18.98
CA SER A 244 1.38 -0.81 -18.57
C SER A 244 1.45 -0.89 -17.05
N PHE A 245 1.85 -2.04 -16.50
CA PHE A 245 1.94 -2.25 -15.06
C PHE A 245 3.35 -2.62 -14.63
N SER A 246 3.81 -2.03 -13.54
CA SER A 246 5.05 -2.38 -12.85
C SER A 246 4.89 -2.18 -11.35
N VAL A 247 5.84 -2.70 -10.56
CA VAL A 247 5.93 -2.42 -9.13
C VAL A 247 7.18 -1.59 -8.86
N LEU A 248 6.99 -0.46 -8.18
CA LEU A 248 8.07 0.35 -7.63
C LEU A 248 8.52 -0.29 -6.31
N TRP A 249 9.45 -1.24 -6.41
CA TRP A 249 10.00 -1.95 -5.26
C TRP A 249 10.75 -0.99 -4.33
N LEU A 250 10.45 -1.08 -3.04
CA LEU A 250 11.13 -0.34 -1.99
C LEU A 250 12.24 -1.19 -1.39
N ALA A 251 13.31 -0.54 -0.93
CA ALA A 251 14.34 -1.24 -0.18
C ALA A 251 13.77 -1.83 1.12
N SER A 252 14.03 -3.12 1.34
CA SER A 252 13.54 -3.81 2.53
C SER A 252 14.16 -3.22 3.80
N ARG A 253 13.31 -2.71 4.69
CA ARG A 253 13.76 -2.15 5.98
C ARG A 253 14.23 -3.21 6.96
N PHE A 254 13.93 -4.50 6.71
CA PHE A 254 14.38 -5.60 7.55
C PHE A 254 15.90 -5.70 7.61
N TYR A 255 16.60 -5.44 6.50
CA TYR A 255 18.07 -5.42 6.50
C TYR A 255 18.63 -4.32 7.40
N ALA A 256 18.04 -3.12 7.38
CA ALA A 256 18.44 -2.03 8.27
C ALA A 256 18.16 -2.36 9.74
N LEU A 257 17.02 -2.98 10.04
CA LEU A 257 16.67 -3.41 11.40
C LEU A 257 17.62 -4.49 11.92
N ILE A 258 17.98 -5.47 11.09
CA ILE A 258 18.97 -6.51 11.43
C ILE A 258 20.33 -5.88 11.70
N LEU A 259 20.75 -4.91 10.86
CA LEU A 259 21.99 -4.17 11.07
C LEU A 259 21.98 -3.42 12.40
N TYR A 260 20.90 -2.68 12.71
CA TYR A 260 20.76 -1.97 13.99
C TYR A 260 20.78 -2.93 15.18
N ALA A 261 20.06 -4.04 15.12
CA ALA A 261 20.06 -5.05 16.18
C ALA A 261 21.46 -5.64 16.40
N THR A 262 22.21 -5.87 15.31
CA THR A 262 23.58 -6.37 15.35
C THR A 262 24.52 -5.35 16.01
N LEU A 263 24.46 -4.09 15.59
CA LEU A 263 25.30 -3.02 16.17
C LEU A 263 25.01 -2.80 17.65
N LEU A 264 23.73 -2.81 18.04
CA LEU A 264 23.32 -2.72 19.45
C LEU A 264 23.81 -3.93 20.26
N GLY A 265 23.69 -5.15 19.70
CA GLY A 265 24.18 -6.37 20.33
C GLY A 265 25.69 -6.35 20.56
N VAL A 266 26.47 -5.92 19.56
CA VAL A 266 27.93 -5.77 19.68
C VAL A 266 28.30 -4.70 20.70
N GLY A 267 27.60 -3.55 20.69
CA GLY A 267 27.81 -2.49 21.69
C GLY A 267 27.52 -2.96 23.12
N LEU A 268 26.42 -3.70 23.32
CA LEU A 268 26.08 -4.27 24.62
C LEU A 268 27.12 -5.29 25.07
N LEU A 269 27.60 -6.15 24.16
CA LEU A 269 28.65 -7.12 24.46
C LEU A 269 29.94 -6.42 24.91
N PHE A 270 30.34 -5.33 24.24
CA PHE A 270 31.50 -4.54 24.62
C PHE A 270 31.35 -3.95 26.03
N LEU A 271 30.18 -3.38 26.36
CA LEU A 271 29.90 -2.84 27.70
C LEU A 271 29.95 -3.92 28.78
N VAL A 272 29.44 -5.12 28.50
CA VAL A 272 29.50 -6.26 29.44
C VAL A 272 30.95 -6.68 29.67
N ILE A 273 31.76 -6.78 28.60
CA ILE A 273 33.18 -7.11 28.70
C ILE A 273 33.91 -6.06 29.56
N GLU A 274 33.70 -4.78 29.29
CA GLU A 274 34.31 -3.69 30.05
C GLU A 274 33.92 -3.73 31.54
N LEU A 275 32.63 -3.95 31.83
CA LEU A 275 32.14 -4.10 33.20
C LEU A 275 32.81 -5.28 33.92
N VAL A 276 32.93 -6.43 33.26
CA VAL A 276 33.61 -7.61 33.82
C VAL A 276 35.08 -7.31 34.11
N PHE A 277 35.80 -6.66 33.19
CA PHE A 277 37.19 -6.24 33.41
C PHE A 277 37.32 -5.23 34.57
N LEU A 278 36.41 -4.27 34.68
CA LEU A 278 36.38 -3.31 35.79
C LEU A 278 36.14 -4.01 37.13
N LEU A 279 35.19 -4.93 37.20
CA LEU A 279 34.93 -5.72 38.42
C LEU A 279 36.13 -6.59 38.80
N PHE A 280 36.76 -7.24 37.82
CA PHE A 280 37.95 -8.05 38.04
C PHE A 280 39.14 -7.21 38.54
N SER A 281 39.38 -6.05 37.91
CA SER A 281 40.47 -5.14 38.32
C SER A 281 40.25 -4.53 39.71
N LYS A 282 39.00 -4.23 40.10
CA LYS A 282 38.66 -3.81 41.47
C LYS A 282 38.92 -4.94 42.48
N ARG A 283 38.52 -6.18 42.16
CA ARG A 283 38.76 -7.35 43.02
C ARG A 283 40.26 -7.62 43.25
N LEU A 284 41.08 -7.47 42.21
CA LEU A 284 42.54 -7.61 42.32
C LEU A 284 43.17 -6.51 43.19
N ARG A 285 42.68 -5.26 43.10
CA ARG A 285 43.14 -4.17 43.97
C ARG A 285 42.80 -4.41 45.44
N TYR A 286 41.60 -4.89 45.73
CA TYR A 286 41.16 -5.16 47.12
C TYR A 286 42.01 -6.26 47.81
N ARG A 287 42.51 -7.24 47.04
CA ARG A 287 43.40 -8.30 47.56
C ARG A 287 44.83 -7.86 47.87
N ARG A 288 45.27 -6.66 47.44
CA ARG A 288 46.63 -6.15 47.70
C ARG A 288 46.74 -5.24 48.93
N LEU A 289 45.63 -4.93 49.61
CA LEU A 289 45.70 -4.20 50.87
C LEU A 289 46.20 -5.14 51.98
N PRO A 290 47.27 -4.79 52.71
CA PRO A 290 47.75 -5.63 53.81
C PRO A 290 46.69 -5.69 54.91
N SER A 291 46.46 -6.89 55.44
CA SER A 291 45.68 -7.10 56.65
C SER A 291 46.39 -6.40 57.81
N VAL A 292 45.76 -5.37 58.37
CA VAL A 292 46.16 -4.74 59.64
C VAL A 292 45.82 -5.68 60.79
#